data_AF-X1B499-F1
#
_entry.id   AF-X1B499-F1
#
_cell.length_a   1.000
_cell.length_b   1.000
_cell.length_c   1.000
_cell.angle_alpha   90.00
_cell.angle_beta   90.00
_cell.angle_gamma   90.00
#
_symmetry.space_group_name_H-M   'P 1'
#
loop_
_entity.id
_entity.type
_entity.pdbx_description
1 polymer ?
#
loop_
_entity_poly.entity_id
_entity_poly.type
_entity_poly.pdbx_seq_one_letter_code
_entity_poly.pdbx_strand_id
1 'polypeptide(L)' 'MVFDRMAYNMYKQIGKIRESLKNKGYEKNITLEIFCTELMLIFGMRQQKAIEWSHTFEIVKLIKIEDDTVTFL' A
#
# COMPACT_ATOMS: atom_id res chain seq x y z
N MET A 1 18.48 -1.89 -17.21
CA MET A 1 17.85 -1.51 -15.92
C MET A 1 16.35 -1.78 -16.00
N VAL A 2 15.90 -2.98 -15.59
CA VAL A 2 14.46 -3.35 -15.56
C VAL A 2 13.89 -3.13 -14.15
N PHE A 3 14.74 -3.26 -13.11
CA PHE A 3 14.37 -3.03 -11.71
C PHE A 3 13.97 -1.57 -11.42
N ASP A 4 14.63 -0.57 -12.01
CA ASP A 4 14.33 0.85 -11.74
C ASP A 4 12.92 1.27 -12.18
N ARG A 5 12.44 0.80 -13.34
CA ARG A 5 11.08 1.11 -13.80
C ARG A 5 10.01 0.44 -12.95
N MET A 6 10.26 -0.79 -12.49
CA MET A 6 9.33 -1.53 -11.66
C MET A 6 9.21 -0.89 -10.27
N ALA A 7 10.34 -0.53 -9.66
CA ALA A 7 10.37 0.21 -8.40
C ALA A 7 9.66 1.57 -8.54
N TYR A 8 9.96 2.36 -9.57
CA TYR A 8 9.32 3.66 -9.83
C TYR A 8 7.79 3.57 -9.91
N ASN A 9 7.26 2.51 -10.52
CA ASN A 9 5.82 2.31 -10.63
C ASN A 9 5.18 1.99 -9.26
N MET A 10 5.88 1.24 -8.40
CA MET A 10 5.42 0.96 -7.03
C MET A 10 5.43 2.21 -6.14
N TYR A 11 6.47 3.06 -6.23
CA TYR A 11 6.50 4.36 -5.53
C TYR A 11 5.34 5.27 -5.93
N LYS A 12 4.97 5.28 -7.21
CA LYS A 12 3.81 6.05 -7.69
C LYS A 12 2.49 5.47 -7.18
N GLN A 13 2.37 4.14 -7.12
CA GLN A 13 1.17 3.47 -6.62
C GLN A 13 0.98 3.70 -5.12
N ILE A 14 2.03 3.58 -4.31
CA ILE A 14 1.94 3.83 -2.86
C ILE A 14 1.59 5.30 -2.57
N GLY A 15 2.08 6.23 -3.38
CA GLY A 15 1.69 7.64 -3.31
C GLY A 15 0.18 7.87 -3.47
N LYS A 16 -0.45 7.20 -4.46
CA LYS A 16 -1.91 7.28 -4.66
C LYS A 16 -2.70 6.74 -3.46
N ILE A 17 -2.23 5.63 -2.88
CA ILE A 17 -2.87 5.02 -1.70
C ILE A 17 -2.77 5.98 -0.52
N ARG A 18 -1.58 6.52 -0.27
CA ARG A 18 -1.34 7.47 0.83
C ARG A 18 -2.18 8.72 0.71
N GLU A 19 -2.31 9.28 -0.49
CA GLU A 19 -3.15 10.45 -0.76
C GLU A 19 -4.63 10.15 -0.50
N SER A 20 -5.13 9.00 -0.98
CA SER A 20 -6.52 8.59 -0.74
C SER A 20 -6.82 8.38 0.74
N LEU A 21 -5.93 7.70 1.47
CA LEU A 21 -6.06 7.46 2.91
C LEU A 21 -6.03 8.77 3.69
N LYS A 22 -5.14 9.71 3.33
CA LYS A 22 -5.09 11.04 3.93
C LYS A 22 -6.40 11.82 3.70
N ASN A 23 -6.96 11.77 2.49
CA ASN A 23 -8.23 12.42 2.17
C ASN A 23 -9.41 11.83 2.96
N LYS A 24 -9.28 10.57 3.44
CA LYS A 24 -10.24 9.89 4.32
C LYS A 24 -9.97 10.10 5.81
N GLY A 25 -8.95 10.88 6.18
CA GLY A 25 -8.58 11.19 7.56
C GLY A 25 -7.61 10.19 8.21
N TYR A 26 -7.07 9.23 7.45
CA TYR A 26 -6.07 8.30 7.95
C TYR A 26 -4.67 8.91 7.81
N GLU A 27 -4.20 9.57 8.88
CA GLU A 27 -2.90 10.25 8.87
C GLU A 27 -1.76 9.42 9.49
N LYS A 28 -2.06 8.52 10.43
CA LYS A 28 -1.10 7.65 11.13
C LYS A 28 -1.77 6.33 11.52
N ASN A 29 -0.97 5.26 11.61
CA ASN A 29 -1.35 3.93 12.12
C ASN A 29 -2.63 3.38 11.47
N ILE A 30 -2.49 2.84 10.27
CA ILE A 30 -3.61 2.35 9.46
C ILE A 30 -3.67 0.84 9.64
N THR A 31 -4.85 0.25 9.87
CA THR A 31 -4.94 -1.21 9.92
C THR A 31 -4.68 -1.82 8.55
N LEU A 32 -4.17 -3.05 8.52
CA LEU A 32 -3.95 -3.80 7.29
C LEU A 32 -5.25 -3.96 6.48
N GLU A 33 -6.38 -4.13 7.17
CA GLU A 33 -7.70 -4.20 6.55
C GLU A 33 -8.05 -2.93 5.77
N ILE A 34 -7.88 -1.75 6.38
CA ILE A 34 -8.16 -0.46 5.74
C ILE A 34 -7.23 -0.25 4.55
N PHE A 35 -5.94 -0.57 4.72
CA PHE A 35 -4.96 -0.48 3.65
C PHE A 35 -5.30 -1.40 2.47
N CYS A 36 -5.65 -2.66 2.74
CA CYS A 36 -6.07 -3.62 1.71
C CYS A 36 -7.38 -3.19 1.04
N THR A 37 -8.32 -2.63 1.79
CA THR A 37 -9.57 -2.07 1.23
C THR A 37 -9.26 -0.95 0.26
N GLU A 38 -8.32 -0.07 0.60
CA GLU A 38 -7.93 1.03 -0.30
C GLU A 38 -7.27 0.50 -1.58
N LEU A 39 -6.42 -0.51 -1.47
CA LEU A 39 -5.83 -1.20 -2.62
C LEU A 39 -6.91 -1.75 -3.56
N MET A 40 -7.93 -2.40 -3.00
CA MET A 40 -9.06 -2.92 -3.78
C MET A 40 -9.81 -1.80 -4.49
N LEU A 41 -10.08 -0.68 -3.81
CA LEU A 41 -10.83 0.45 -4.36
C LEU A 41 -10.06 1.17 -5.47
N ILE A 42 -8.78 1.49 -5.26
CA ILE A 42 -7.99 2.28 -6.20
C ILE A 42 -7.67 1.50 -7.48
N PHE A 43 -7.39 0.20 -7.34
CA PHE A 43 -6.89 -0.62 -8.45
C PHE A 43 -7.90 -1.64 -8.97
N GLY A 44 -9.12 -1.66 -8.44
CA GLY A 44 -10.17 -2.59 -8.85
C GLY A 44 -9.79 -4.06 -8.64
N MET A 45 -8.98 -4.35 -7.62
CA MET A 45 -8.47 -5.69 -7.36
C MET A 45 -9.28 -6.45 -6.30
N ARG A 46 -9.20 -7.78 -6.34
CA ARG A 46 -9.81 -8.66 -5.33
C ARG A 46 -8.96 -8.68 -4.05
N GLN A 47 -9.60 -9.00 -2.92
CA GLN A 47 -8.98 -9.01 -1.59
C GLN A 47 -7.67 -9.82 -1.53
N GLN A 48 -7.65 -11.04 -2.08
CA GLN A 48 -6.44 -11.87 -2.08
C GLN A 48 -5.25 -11.17 -2.76
N LYS A 49 -5.50 -10.44 -3.85
CA LYS A 49 -4.47 -9.70 -4.58
C LYS A 49 -4.03 -8.44 -3.86
N ALA A 50 -4.93 -7.81 -3.10
CA ALA A 50 -4.59 -6.68 -2.24
C ALA A 50 -3.65 -7.11 -1.11
N ILE A 51 -3.87 -8.30 -0.53
CA ILE A 51 -2.99 -8.88 0.49
C ILE A 51 -1.60 -9.23 -0.12
N GLU A 52 -1.56 -9.84 -1.31
CA GLU A 52 -0.28 -10.08 -2.00
C GLU A 52 0.49 -8.77 -2.24
N TRP A 53 -0.23 -7.72 -2.62
CA TRP A 53 0.37 -6.41 -2.87
C TRP A 53 0.84 -5.73 -1.59
N SER A 54 0.12 -5.81 -0.47
CA SER A 54 0.58 -5.26 0.80
C SER A 54 1.90 -5.90 1.23
N HIS A 55 2.03 -7.22 1.14
CA HIS A 55 3.31 -7.90 1.38
C HIS A 55 4.39 -7.54 0.36
N THR A 56 4.02 -7.32 -0.90
CA THR A 56 4.97 -6.84 -1.91
C THR A 56 5.53 -5.48 -1.53
N PHE A 57 4.67 -4.53 -1.12
CA PHE A 57 5.07 -3.21 -0.64
C PHE A 57 5.98 -3.28 0.60
N GLU A 58 5.72 -4.24 1.49
CA GLU A 58 6.58 -4.50 2.66
C GLU A 58 7.95 -5.06 2.26
N ILE A 59 8.01 -6.05 1.37
CA ILE A 59 9.26 -6.64 0.86
C ILE A 59 10.15 -5.57 0.21
N VAL A 60 9.55 -4.64 -0.54
CA VAL A 60 10.28 -3.52 -1.17
C VAL A 60 10.48 -2.33 -0.24
N LYS A 61 10.14 -2.45 1.05
CA LYS A 61 10.34 -1.45 2.11
C LYS A 61 9.64 -0.10 1.87
N LEU A 62 8.46 -0.12 1.28
CA LEU A 62 7.60 1.06 1.13
C LEU A 62 6.61 1.22 2.29
N ILE A 63 6.31 0.11 2.95
CA ILE A 63 5.52 0.07 4.18
C ILE A 63 6.17 -0.91 5.16
N LYS A 64 5.74 -0.84 6.42
CA LYS A 64 6.05 -1.78 7.48
C LYS A 64 4.73 -2.27 8.09
N ILE A 65 4.59 -3.57 8.31
CA ILE A 65 3.39 -4.16 8.93
C ILE A 65 3.82 -4.77 10.28
N GLU A 66 3.27 -4.24 11.38
CA GLU A 66 3.50 -4.74 12.75
C GLU A 66 2.17 -4.80 13.50
N ASP A 67 1.84 -5.93 14.12
CA ASP A 67 0.60 -6.11 14.89
C ASP A 67 -0.64 -5.58 14.17
N ASP A 68 -0.79 -5.95 12.88
CA ASP A 68 -1.87 -5.50 11.98
C ASP A 68 -1.88 -4.00 11.63
N THR A 69 -0.86 -3.25 12.08
CA THR A 69 -0.68 -1.83 11.80
C THR A 69 0.29 -1.61 10.65
N VAL A 70 -0.15 -0.88 9.63
CA VAL A 70 0.63 -0.44 8.48
C VAL A 70 1.19 0.95 8.73
N THR A 71 2.51 1.07 8.59
CA THR A 71 3.26 2.34 8.63
C THR A 71 3.93 2.58 7.28
N PHE A 72 3.78 3.77 6.70
CA PHE A 72 4.51 4.16 5.48
C PHE A 72 5.96 4.53 5.80
N LEU A 73 6.91 4.08 4.98
CA LEU A 73 8.34 4.35 5.09
C LEU A 73 8.82 5.44 4.13
#